data_AF-A0A2M9ZMU8-F1
#
_entry.id   AF-A0A2M9ZMU8-F1
#
_cell.length_a   1.000
_cell.length_b   1.000
_cell.length_c   1.000
_cell.angle_alpha   90.00
_cell.angle_beta   90.00
_cell.angle_gamma   90.00
#
_symmetry.space_group_name_H-M   'P 1'
#
loop_
_entity.id
_entity.type
_entity.pdbx_description
1 polymer ?
#
loop_
_entity_poly.entity_id
_entity_poly.type
_entity_poly.pdbx_seq_one_letter_code
_entity_poly.pdbx_strand_id
1 'polypeptide(L)'
;MEDYRKEGRYLELSVLCTEHSEEEFKQICDEAWEQSKNTLDTILSQKASLPFLRITVDPDTKKKVEELLSKNPHMKERYLKLWKQFVQE
;
A
#
# COMPACT_ATOMS: atom_id res chain seq x y z
N MET A 1 -13.37 7.78 7.83
CA MET A 1 -11.95 7.98 7.41
C MET A 1 -11.12 8.59 8.54
N GLU A 2 -11.63 9.60 9.26
CA GLU A 2 -10.88 10.23 10.35
C GLU A 2 -10.42 9.25 11.46
N ASP A 3 -11.25 8.25 11.81
CA ASP A 3 -10.87 7.24 12.82
C ASP A 3 -9.72 6.35 12.33
N TYR A 4 -9.77 5.89 11.07
CA TYR A 4 -8.66 5.13 10.46
C TYR A 4 -7.37 5.95 10.38
N ARG A 5 -7.48 7.27 10.16
CA ARG A 5 -6.33 8.18 10.14
C ARG A 5 -5.68 8.27 11.52
N LYS A 6 -6.50 8.42 12.57
CA LYS A 6 -6.02 8.42 13.97
C LYS A 6 -5.38 7.09 14.38
N GLU A 7 -5.89 5.97 13.85
CA GLU A 7 -5.35 4.63 14.09
C GLU A 7 -4.10 4.31 13.23
N GLY A 8 -3.68 5.20 12.32
CA GLY A 8 -2.54 4.97 11.43
C GLY A 8 -2.77 3.89 10.38
N ARG A 9 -4.04 3.56 10.08
CA ARG A 9 -4.45 2.49 9.16
C ARG A 9 -4.47 2.98 7.72
N TYR A 10 -3.31 3.42 7.26
CA TYR A 10 -3.17 4.15 5.99
C TYR A 10 -3.35 3.27 4.74
N LEU A 11 -3.12 1.95 4.84
CA LEU A 11 -3.41 1.02 3.74
C LEU A 11 -4.92 0.89 3.52
N GLU A 12 -5.70 0.71 4.60
CA GLU A 12 -7.16 0.68 4.53
C GLU A 12 -7.73 2.01 4.06
N LEU A 13 -7.20 3.13 4.55
CA LEU A 13 -7.58 4.44 4.04
C LEU A 13 -7.29 4.59 2.55
N SER A 14 -6.13 4.12 2.09
CA SER A 14 -5.76 4.22 0.68
C SER A 14 -6.69 3.42 -0.20
N VAL A 15 -7.14 2.25 0.26
CA VAL A 15 -8.19 1.47 -0.41
C VAL A 15 -9.51 2.25 -0.44
N LEU A 16 -9.97 2.77 0.70
CA LEU A 16 -11.22 3.56 0.77
C LEU A 16 -11.18 4.80 -0.14
N CYS A 17 -10.03 5.48 -0.22
CA CYS A 17 -9.82 6.64 -1.08
C CYS A 17 -9.87 6.33 -2.58
N THR A 18 -9.71 5.06 -2.98
CA THR A 18 -9.96 4.67 -4.39
C THR A 18 -11.44 4.62 -4.72
N GLU A 19 -12.31 4.48 -3.73
CA GLU A 19 -13.76 4.38 -3.89
C GLU A 19 -14.47 5.72 -3.63
N HIS A 20 -13.86 6.58 -2.82
CA HIS A 20 -14.43 7.84 -2.36
C HIS A 20 -13.45 9.01 -2.56
N SER A 21 -13.32 9.48 -3.81
CA SER A 21 -12.44 10.60 -4.19
C SER A 21 -13.14 11.95 -4.08
N GLU A 22 -13.85 12.20 -2.97
CA GLU A 22 -14.49 13.49 -2.72
C GLU A 22 -13.47 14.53 -2.28
N GLU A 23 -13.68 15.80 -2.68
CA GLU A 23 -12.77 16.90 -2.40
C GLU A 23 -12.61 17.15 -0.89
N GLU A 24 -13.64 16.83 -0.10
CA GLU A 24 -13.64 16.90 1.37
C GLU A 24 -12.59 15.97 2.01
N PHE A 25 -12.29 14.83 1.39
CA PHE A 25 -11.33 13.85 1.92
C PHE A 25 -9.96 13.92 1.27
N LYS A 26 -9.73 14.88 0.37
CA LYS A 26 -8.48 15.00 -0.39
C LYS A 26 -7.23 14.96 0.48
N GLN A 27 -7.21 15.73 1.56
CA GLN A 27 -6.05 15.78 2.46
C GLN A 27 -5.78 14.43 3.14
N ILE A 28 -6.84 13.72 3.56
CA ILE A 28 -6.73 12.41 4.19
C ILE A 28 -6.25 11.37 3.18
N CYS A 29 -6.75 11.45 1.95
CA CYS A 29 -6.37 10.53 0.88
C CYS A 29 -4.94 10.75 0.39
N ASP A 30 -4.51 12.01 0.27
CA ASP A 30 -3.13 12.34 -0.07
C ASP A 30 -2.17 11.79 1.00
N GLU A 31 -2.47 12.00 2.28
CA GLU A 31 -1.70 11.45 3.39
C GLU A 31 -1.69 9.91 3.37
N ALA A 32 -2.84 9.28 3.18
CA ALA A 32 -2.95 7.82 3.13
C ALA A 32 -2.11 7.22 2.00
N TRP A 33 -2.13 7.84 0.82
CA TRP A 33 -1.34 7.39 -0.32
C TRP A 33 0.16 7.59 -0.07
N GLU A 34 0.58 8.70 0.52
CA GLU A 34 1.98 8.92 0.88
C GLU A 34 2.48 7.87 1.87
N GLN A 35 1.73 7.61 2.94
CA GLN A 35 2.09 6.61 3.94
C GLN A 35 2.08 5.19 3.37
N SER A 36 1.15 4.87 2.46
CA SER A 36 1.13 3.59 1.77
C SER A 36 2.31 3.42 0.81
N LYS A 37 2.77 4.49 0.14
CA LYS A 37 4.02 4.44 -0.64
C LYS A 37 5.21 4.14 0.26
N ASN A 38 5.35 4.85 1.38
CA ASN A 38 6.44 4.62 2.33
C ASN A 38 6.44 3.18 2.87
N THR A 39 5.26 2.64 3.15
CA THR A 39 5.09 1.24 3.58
C THR A 39 5.56 0.27 2.50
N LEU A 40 5.14 0.47 1.25
CA LEU A 40 5.54 -0.37 0.12
C LEU A 40 7.04 -0.28 -0.17
N ASP A 41 7.60 0.93 -0.20
CA ASP A 41 9.03 1.16 -0.39
C ASP A 41 9.82 0.47 0.73
N THR A 42 9.36 0.55 1.98
CA THR A 42 9.98 -0.14 3.12
C THR A 42 9.96 -1.66 2.94
N ILE A 43 8.80 -2.26 2.66
CA ILE A 43 8.66 -3.70 2.42
C ILE A 43 9.61 -4.14 1.31
N LEU A 44 9.56 -3.48 0.16
CA LEU A 44 10.34 -3.85 -1.03
C LEU A 44 11.84 -3.60 -0.85
N SER A 45 12.24 -2.65 0.01
CA SER A 45 13.65 -2.38 0.33
C SER A 45 14.30 -3.47 1.18
N GLN A 46 13.54 -4.29 1.90
CA GLN A 46 14.08 -5.39 2.72
C GLN A 46 14.91 -6.37 1.88
N LYS A 47 14.64 -6.46 0.56
CA LYS A 47 15.42 -7.26 -0.38
C LYS A 47 16.87 -6.79 -0.54
N ALA A 48 17.20 -5.53 -0.27
CA ALA A 48 18.58 -5.05 -0.29
C ALA A 48 19.49 -5.86 0.66
N SER A 49 18.90 -6.52 1.66
CA SER A 49 19.64 -7.35 2.62
C SER A 49 19.85 -8.81 2.17
N LEU A 50 18.95 -9.40 1.36
CA LEU A 50 18.96 -10.84 1.04
C LEU A 50 18.42 -11.14 -0.39
N PRO A 51 19.26 -11.08 -1.45
CA PRO A 51 18.83 -11.06 -2.85
C PRO A 51 18.04 -12.29 -3.34
N PHE A 52 18.17 -13.44 -2.67
CA PHE A 52 17.49 -14.69 -3.02
C PHE A 52 16.21 -14.95 -2.22
N LEU A 53 16.00 -14.28 -1.10
CA LEU A 53 14.80 -14.46 -0.29
C LEU A 53 13.66 -13.60 -0.83
N ARG A 54 12.52 -14.25 -1.04
CA ARG A 54 11.25 -13.55 -1.20
C ARG A 54 10.83 -13.01 0.17
N ILE A 55 10.24 -11.83 0.17
CA ILE A 55 9.71 -11.15 1.35
C ILE A 55 8.44 -11.87 1.79
N THR A 56 8.39 -12.29 3.05
CA THR A 56 7.16 -12.75 3.69
C THR A 56 6.48 -11.55 4.32
N VAL A 57 5.25 -11.27 3.93
CA VAL A 57 4.41 -10.23 4.50
C VAL A 57 3.26 -10.93 5.22
N ASP A 58 2.77 -10.35 6.31
CA ASP A 58 1.60 -10.90 6.99
C ASP A 58 0.37 -10.90 6.05
N PRO A 59 -0.56 -11.86 6.21
CA PRO A 59 -1.67 -12.02 5.26
C PRO A 59 -2.59 -10.80 5.12
N ASP A 60 -2.75 -10.03 6.20
CA ASP A 60 -3.66 -8.88 6.24
C ASP A 60 -3.07 -7.70 5.46
N THR A 61 -1.81 -7.35 5.72
CA THR A 61 -1.06 -6.36 4.94
C THR A 61 -0.97 -6.76 3.47
N LYS A 62 -0.68 -8.03 3.19
CA LYS A 62 -0.61 -8.54 1.82
C LYS A 62 -1.92 -8.31 1.07
N LYS A 63 -3.05 -8.71 1.67
CA LYS A 63 -4.38 -8.55 1.08
C LYS A 63 -4.69 -7.08 0.79
N LYS A 64 -4.43 -6.18 1.74
CA LYS A 64 -4.69 -4.73 1.58
C LYS A 64 -3.83 -4.12 0.49
N VAL A 65 -2.57 -4.52 0.39
CA VAL A 65 -1.69 -4.06 -0.70
C VAL A 65 -2.20 -4.56 -2.04
N GLU A 66 -2.54 -5.84 -2.16
CA GLU A 66 -3.07 -6.39 -3.42
C GLU A 66 -4.37 -5.70 -3.83
N GLU A 67 -5.24 -5.43 -2.87
CA GLU A 67 -6.46 -4.66 -3.09
C GLU A 67 -6.15 -3.22 -3.55
N LEU A 68 -5.24 -2.51 -2.88
CA LEU A 68 -4.80 -1.17 -3.26
C LEU A 68 -4.21 -1.16 -4.69
N LEU A 69 -3.36 -2.13 -5.03
CA LEU A 69 -2.78 -2.25 -6.37
C LEU A 69 -3.81 -2.65 -7.42
N SER A 70 -4.93 -3.25 -7.03
CA SER A 70 -6.02 -3.56 -7.96
C SER A 70 -6.87 -2.32 -8.27
N LYS A 71 -7.08 -1.44 -7.28
CA LYS A 71 -8.01 -0.31 -7.37
C LYS A 71 -7.34 1.04 -7.67
N ASN A 72 -6.05 1.21 -7.38
CA ASN A 72 -5.31 2.45 -7.63
C ASN A 72 -4.33 2.31 -8.81
N PRO A 73 -4.62 2.88 -10.00
CA PRO A 73 -3.76 2.76 -11.17
C PRO A 73 -2.33 3.27 -10.97
N HIS A 74 -2.16 4.38 -10.25
CA HIS A 74 -0.83 4.95 -10.00
C HIS A 74 0.03 4.06 -9.10
N MET A 75 -0.56 3.49 -8.05
CA MET A 75 0.14 2.53 -7.19
C MET A 75 0.46 1.24 -7.97
N LYS A 76 -0.49 0.76 -8.76
CA LYS A 76 -0.34 -0.42 -9.61
C LYS A 76 0.86 -0.29 -10.53
N GLU A 77 0.94 0.80 -11.29
CA GLU A 77 1.99 1.05 -12.26
C GLU A 77 3.38 1.00 -11.61
N ARG A 78 3.52 1.63 -10.43
CA ARG A 78 4.81 1.71 -9.73
C ARG A 78 5.21 0.39 -9.05
N TYR A 79 4.28 -0.29 -8.38
CA TYR A 79 4.64 -1.32 -7.41
C TYR A 79 4.28 -2.76 -7.84
N LEU A 80 3.30 -2.97 -8.73
CA LEU A 80 2.77 -4.31 -9.02
C LEU A 80 3.86 -5.30 -9.49
N LYS A 81 4.75 -4.85 -10.37
CA LYS A 81 5.83 -5.69 -10.89
C LYS A 81 6.80 -6.10 -9.77
N LEU A 82 7.22 -5.15 -8.93
CA LEU A 82 8.14 -5.39 -7.82
C LEU A 82 7.50 -6.29 -6.76
N TRP A 83 6.23 -6.03 -6.44
CA TRP A 83 5.44 -6.83 -5.49
C TRP A 83 5.41 -8.30 -5.90
N LYS A 84 4.99 -8.59 -7.14
CA LYS A 84 4.96 -9.96 -7.68
C LYS A 84 6.34 -10.63 -7.75
N GLN A 85 7.39 -9.84 -7.96
CA GLN A 85 8.74 -10.36 -8.08
C GLN A 85 9.33 -10.71 -6.71
N PHE A 86 8.96 -9.97 -5.66
CA PHE A 86 9.66 -10.02 -4.38
C PHE A 86 8.84 -10.60 -3.25
N VAL A 87 7.52 -10.50 -3.25
CA VAL A 87 6.67 -11.01 -2.17
C VAL A 87 6.29 -12.47 -2.42
N GLN A 88 6.28 -13.30 -1.37
CA GLN A 88 5.83 -14.69 -1.46
C GLN A 88 4.34 -14.79 -1.79
N GLU A 89 3.94 -15.84 -2.52
CA GLU A 89 2.54 -16.20 -2.75
C GLU A 89 1.87 -16.72 -1.47
#